data_AF-A0A380KQH4-F1
#
_entry.id   AF-A0A380KQH4-F1
#
_cell.length_a   1.000
_cell.length_b   1.000
_cell.length_c   1.000
_cell.angle_alpha   90.00
_cell.angle_beta   90.00
_cell.angle_gamma   90.00
#
_symmetry.space_group_name_H-M   'P 1'
#
loop_
_entity.id
_entity.type
_entity.pdbx_description
1 polymer ?
#
loop_
_entity_poly.entity_id
_entity_poly.type
_entity_poly.pdbx_seq_one_letter_code
_entity_poly.pdbx_strand_id
1 'polypeptide(L)'
;MIYRGIKLPASLKRIVIFKRWIKRFNKQFGGLASESVFEKAPKPAQRNLLLARISERVIDSGHHIRYQNNFYLPVEGVKEIYFTRKTKALVIEAFDGDIYLNIADNIYATRKLPKTREALQRI
;
A
#
# COMPACT_ATOMS: atom_id res chain seq x y z
N MET A 1 20.32 -36.38 6.10
CA MET A 1 21.16 -35.86 5.01
C MET A 1 20.94 -34.35 4.92
N ILE A 2 21.89 -33.41 4.87
CA ILE A 2 23.37 -33.35 4.92
C ILE A 2 23.63 -31.95 5.50
N TYR A 3 24.31 -31.81 6.65
CA TYR A 3 25.06 -30.60 7.05
C TYR A 3 25.99 -30.96 8.23
N ARG A 4 26.87 -31.96 8.05
CA ARG A 4 28.03 -32.14 8.93
C ARG A 4 29.21 -31.46 8.23
N GLY A 5 29.52 -30.21 8.60
CA GLY A 5 30.75 -29.54 8.16
C GLY A 5 30.64 -28.06 7.77
N ILE A 6 29.45 -27.51 7.51
CA ILE A 6 29.31 -26.10 7.09
C ILE A 6 28.99 -25.22 8.29
N LYS A 7 29.94 -24.37 8.71
CA LYS A 7 29.70 -23.31 9.70
C LYS A 7 28.74 -22.29 9.09
N LEU A 8 27.47 -22.32 9.50
CA LEU A 8 26.49 -21.31 9.11
C LEU A 8 26.94 -19.91 9.57
N PRO A 9 26.77 -18.86 8.76
CA PRO A 9 27.00 -17.48 9.17
C PRO A 9 26.04 -17.10 10.31
N ALA A 10 26.45 -16.13 11.14
CA ALA A 10 25.74 -15.78 12.37
C ALA A 10 24.26 -15.41 12.14
N SER A 11 23.94 -14.75 11.01
CA SER A 11 22.58 -14.41 10.59
C SER A 11 21.69 -15.65 10.39
N LEU A 12 22.21 -16.67 9.69
CA LEU A 12 21.49 -17.92 9.45
C LEU A 12 21.39 -18.77 10.72
N LYS A 13 22.42 -18.78 11.57
CA LYS A 13 22.36 -19.45 12.89
C LYS A 13 21.23 -18.90 13.75
N ARG A 14 21.08 -17.57 13.81
CA ARG A 14 20.01 -16.91 14.58
C ARG A 14 18.62 -17.33 14.10
N ILE A 15 18.40 -17.35 12.78
CA ILE A 15 17.12 -17.77 12.19
C ILE A 15 16.81 -19.25 12.50
N VAL A 16 17.81 -20.13 12.39
CA VAL A 16 17.65 -21.56 12.67
C VAL A 16 17.35 -21.81 14.15
N ILE A 17 18.05 -21.13 15.05
CA ILE A 17 17.80 -21.22 16.50
C ILE A 17 16.39 -20.73 16.82
N PHE A 18 15.99 -19.59 16.25
CA PHE A 18 14.68 -19.00 16.49
C PHE A 18 13.54 -19.92 16.02
N LYS A 19 13.62 -20.49 14.82
CA LYS A 19 12.63 -21.45 14.32
C LYS A 19 12.50 -22.68 15.21
N ARG A 20 13.63 -23.18 15.73
CA ARG A 20 13.65 -24.34 16.64
C ARG A 20 13.12 -24.00 18.03
N TRP A 21 13.37 -22.78 18.51
CA TRP A 21 12.82 -22.28 19.77
C TRP A 21 11.30 -22.09 19.68
N ILE A 22 10.77 -21.45 18.61
CA ILE A 22 9.31 -21.29 18.41
C ILE A 22 8.59 -22.65 18.48
N LYS A 23 9.13 -23.67 17.80
CA LYS A 23 8.53 -25.01 17.83
C LYS A 23 8.49 -25.61 19.24
N ARG A 24 9.55 -25.41 20.04
CA ARG A 24 9.62 -25.90 21.43
C ARG A 24 8.68 -25.12 22.34
N PHE A 25 8.68 -23.80 22.23
CA PHE A 25 7.81 -22.90 22.98
C PHE A 25 6.33 -23.21 22.70
N ASN A 26 5.94 -23.31 21.44
CA ASN A 26 4.56 -23.64 21.06
C ASN A 26 4.14 -25.05 21.53
N LYS A 27 5.07 -26.02 21.60
CA LYS A 27 4.77 -27.35 22.16
C LYS A 27 4.53 -27.31 23.67
N GLN A 28 5.22 -26.41 24.38
CA GLN A 28 5.14 -26.30 25.83
C GLN A 28 3.96 -25.43 26.30
N PHE A 29 3.66 -24.36 25.56
CA PHE A 29 2.71 -23.33 25.97
C PHE A 29 1.52 -23.16 25.01
N GLY A 30 1.58 -23.71 23.79
CA GLY A 30 0.46 -23.70 22.86
C GLY A 30 -0.54 -24.76 23.25
N GLY A 31 -1.73 -24.36 23.68
CA GLY A 31 -2.85 -25.29 23.85
C GLY A 31 -3.21 -25.99 22.52
N LEU A 32 -3.81 -27.17 22.60
CA LEU A 32 -4.40 -27.88 21.45
C LEU A 32 -5.68 -27.16 20.99
N ALA A 33 -5.57 -25.92 20.55
CA ALA A 33 -6.66 -25.25 19.87
C ALA A 33 -6.67 -25.79 18.43
N SER A 34 -7.61 -26.70 18.13
CA SER A 34 -7.86 -27.19 16.77
C SER A 34 -8.36 -26.07 15.85
N GLU A 35 -8.84 -24.98 16.43
CA GLU A 35 -9.45 -23.87 15.72
C GLU A 35 -8.59 -22.61 15.90
N SER A 36 -8.30 -21.97 14.78
CA SER A 36 -7.78 -20.60 14.79
C SER A 36 -8.86 -19.71 15.42
N VAL A 37 -8.55 -19.11 16.57
CA VAL A 37 -9.41 -18.07 17.20
C VAL A 37 -9.46 -16.80 16.32
N PHE A 38 -8.55 -16.69 15.35
CA PHE A 38 -8.51 -15.57 14.41
C PHE A 38 -9.41 -15.82 13.22
N GLU A 39 -10.10 -14.75 12.81
CA GLU A 39 -10.83 -14.68 11.56
C GLU A 39 -9.91 -14.91 10.35
N LYS A 40 -10.49 -15.42 9.27
CA LYS A 40 -9.77 -15.57 8.00
C LYS A 40 -9.43 -14.20 7.44
N ALA A 41 -8.20 -14.05 6.95
CA ALA A 41 -7.78 -12.82 6.30
C ALA A 41 -8.72 -12.48 5.12
N PRO A 42 -9.16 -11.21 5.00
CA PRO A 42 -10.04 -10.80 3.92
C PRO A 42 -9.35 -10.93 2.55
N LYS A 43 -10.17 -11.10 1.51
CA LYS A 43 -9.71 -11.10 0.12
C LYS A 43 -9.00 -9.77 -0.20
N PRO A 44 -8.04 -9.74 -1.14
CA PRO A 44 -7.30 -8.50 -1.46
C PRO A 44 -8.20 -7.29 -1.72
N ALA A 45 -9.25 -7.44 -2.52
CA ALA A 45 -10.21 -6.37 -2.80
C ALA A 45 -10.92 -5.85 -1.53
N GLN A 46 -11.37 -6.75 -0.65
CA GLN A 46 -11.99 -6.37 0.63
C GLN A 46 -11.00 -5.67 1.55
N ARG A 47 -9.76 -6.16 1.60
CA ARG A 47 -8.69 -5.55 2.39
C ARG A 47 -8.40 -4.12 1.94
N ASN A 48 -8.34 -3.89 0.62
CA ASN A 48 -8.13 -2.56 0.06
C ASN A 48 -9.19 -1.57 0.51
N LEU A 49 -10.46 -1.99 0.52
CA LEU A 49 -11.58 -1.15 0.97
C LEU A 49 -11.54 -0.91 2.49
N LEU A 50 -11.32 -1.97 3.28
CA LEU A 50 -11.31 -1.89 4.74
C LEU A 50 -10.18 -0.99 5.27
N LEU A 51 -9.03 -1.00 4.61
CA LEU A 51 -7.84 -0.26 5.02
C LEU A 51 -7.60 0.99 4.17
N ALA A 52 -8.58 1.40 3.35
CA ALA A 52 -8.47 2.61 2.54
C ALA A 52 -8.42 3.85 3.45
N ARG A 53 -7.53 4.79 3.11
CA ARG A 53 -7.47 6.11 3.74
C ARG A 53 -8.23 7.12 2.88
N ILE A 54 -9.09 7.90 3.52
CA ILE A 54 -9.88 8.95 2.85
C ILE A 54 -9.39 10.32 3.33
N SER A 55 -9.22 11.26 2.40
CA SER A 55 -8.88 12.65 2.70
C SER A 55 -9.63 13.61 1.79
N GLU A 56 -10.27 14.60 2.37
CA GLU A 56 -10.82 15.72 1.62
C GLU A 56 -9.70 16.60 1.06
N ARG A 57 -9.86 16.97 -0.21
CA ARG A 57 -8.95 17.83 -0.96
C ARG A 57 -9.73 18.67 -1.98
N VAL A 58 -9.01 19.58 -2.61
CA VAL A 58 -9.58 20.51 -3.58
C VAL A 58 -8.68 20.53 -4.81
N ILE A 59 -9.29 20.58 -6.00
CA ILE A 59 -8.56 20.69 -7.26
C ILE A 59 -7.80 22.03 -7.32
N ASP A 60 -6.50 21.94 -7.57
CA ASP A 60 -5.60 23.08 -7.73
C ASP A 60 -5.79 23.75 -9.11
N SER A 61 -5.10 24.87 -9.35
CA SER A 61 -5.22 25.61 -10.61
C SER A 61 -4.74 24.83 -11.84
N GLY A 62 -3.90 23.81 -11.66
CA GLY A 62 -3.41 22.95 -12.75
C GLY A 62 -4.23 21.68 -12.98
N HIS A 63 -5.51 21.67 -12.59
CA HIS A 63 -6.44 20.53 -12.71
C HIS A 63 -6.03 19.23 -12.00
N HIS A 64 -4.96 19.27 -11.22
CA HIS A 64 -4.45 18.17 -10.43
C HIS A 64 -4.73 18.42 -8.94
N ILE A 65 -4.46 17.40 -8.15
CA ILE A 65 -4.58 17.47 -6.70
C ILE A 65 -3.25 17.14 -6.04
N ARG A 66 -2.91 17.88 -5.00
CA ARG A 66 -1.73 17.60 -4.19
C ARG A 66 -2.10 16.69 -3.01
N TYR A 67 -1.48 15.51 -2.96
CA TYR A 67 -1.62 14.55 -1.86
C TYR A 67 -0.26 13.94 -1.50
N GLN A 68 0.08 13.87 -0.21
CA GLN A 68 1.37 13.38 0.29
C GLN A 68 2.60 13.92 -0.49
N ASN A 69 2.63 15.23 -0.73
CA ASN A 69 3.68 15.91 -1.48
C ASN A 69 3.88 15.43 -2.93
N ASN A 70 2.91 14.75 -3.52
CA ASN A 70 2.87 14.36 -4.93
C ASN A 70 1.65 15.01 -5.61
N PHE A 71 1.70 15.11 -6.93
CA PHE A 71 0.62 15.67 -7.74
C PHE A 71 -0.04 14.56 -8.54
N TYR A 72 -1.37 14.52 -8.51
CA TYR A 72 -2.16 13.48 -9.14
C TYR A 72 -3.21 14.10 -10.06
N LEU A 73 -3.31 13.58 -11.28
CA LEU A 73 -4.30 14.00 -12.26
C LEU A 73 -5.38 12.90 -12.40
N PRO A 74 -6.68 13.25 -12.38
CA PRO A 74 -7.75 12.30 -12.64
C PRO A 74 -7.69 11.76 -14.08
N VAL A 75 -7.90 10.46 -14.24
CA VAL A 75 -7.95 9.79 -15.54
C VAL A 75 -9.10 8.78 -15.58
N GLU A 76 -9.66 8.61 -16.76
CA GLU A 76 -10.63 7.56 -17.08
C GLU A 76 -10.05 6.72 -18.23
N GLY A 77 -9.50 5.55 -17.86
CA GLY A 77 -8.69 4.74 -18.78
C GLY A 77 -7.42 5.48 -19.20
N VAL A 78 -7.32 5.81 -20.50
CA VAL A 78 -6.17 6.50 -21.10
C VAL A 78 -6.39 8.03 -21.14
N LYS A 79 -7.63 8.49 -20.94
CA LYS A 79 -8.00 9.89 -21.11
C LYS A 79 -7.84 10.67 -19.81
N GLU A 80 -7.22 11.85 -19.91
CA GLU A 80 -7.15 12.80 -18.81
C GLU A 80 -8.46 13.56 -18.64
N ILE A 81 -8.90 13.73 -17.39
CA ILE A 81 -10.11 14.47 -17.06
C ILE A 81 -9.72 15.70 -16.26
N TYR A 82 -10.20 16.85 -16.71
CA TYR A 82 -9.93 18.14 -16.07
C TYR A 82 -11.19 18.66 -15.40
N PHE A 83 -11.04 19.03 -14.13
CA PHE A 83 -12.10 19.67 -13.34
C PHE A 83 -11.78 21.13 -13.08
N THR A 84 -12.81 21.94 -12.87
CA THR A 84 -12.63 23.35 -12.52
C THR A 84 -11.88 23.48 -11.19
N ARG A 85 -11.07 24.55 -11.08
CA ARG A 85 -10.38 24.90 -9.84
C ARG A 85 -11.39 25.02 -8.69
N LYS A 86 -10.96 24.68 -7.48
CA LYS A 86 -11.79 24.71 -6.27
C LYS A 86 -12.89 23.65 -6.20
N THR A 87 -12.94 22.72 -7.16
CA THR A 87 -13.82 21.55 -7.06
C THR A 87 -13.37 20.67 -5.89
N LYS A 88 -14.33 20.32 -5.03
CA LYS A 88 -14.10 19.41 -3.90
C LYS A 88 -13.90 17.99 -4.43
N ALA A 89 -12.91 17.31 -3.88
CA ALA A 89 -12.58 15.94 -4.22
C ALA A 89 -12.24 15.14 -2.96
N LEU A 90 -12.62 13.89 -2.93
CA LEU A 90 -12.20 12.93 -1.91
C LEU A 90 -11.09 12.07 -2.49
N VAL A 91 -9.91 12.15 -1.89
CA VAL A 91 -8.81 11.23 -2.18
C VAL A 91 -9.08 9.93 -1.45
N ILE A 92 -9.02 8.82 -2.18
CA ILE A 92 -9.12 7.46 -1.66
C ILE A 92 -7.77 6.79 -1.96
N GLU A 93 -6.97 6.57 -0.92
CA GLU A 93 -5.73 5.81 -0.96
C GLU A 93 -6.05 4.37 -0.54
N ALA A 94 -6.02 3.44 -1.49
CA ALA A 94 -6.22 2.03 -1.23
C ALA A 94 -5.00 1.44 -0.50
N PHE A 95 -5.19 0.28 0.15
CA PHE A 95 -4.13 -0.37 0.93
C PHE A 95 -2.90 -0.78 0.12
N ASP A 96 -3.07 -1.09 -1.16
CA ASP A 96 -2.00 -1.37 -2.11
C ASP A 96 -1.20 -0.12 -2.53
N GLY A 97 -1.69 1.08 -2.18
CA GLY A 97 -1.08 2.36 -2.50
C GLY A 97 -1.66 3.04 -3.73
N ASP A 98 -2.65 2.43 -4.40
CA ASP A 98 -3.34 3.07 -5.51
C ASP A 98 -4.19 4.24 -5.01
N ILE A 99 -4.21 5.31 -5.81
CA ILE A 99 -4.91 6.55 -5.46
C ILE A 99 -6.04 6.77 -6.45
N TYR A 100 -7.24 6.95 -5.89
CA TYR A 100 -8.46 7.27 -6.60
C TYR A 100 -9.00 8.62 -6.12
N LEU A 101 -9.81 9.25 -6.98
CA LEU A 101 -10.52 10.48 -6.65
C LEU A 101 -12.00 10.27 -6.81
N ASN A 102 -12.77 10.58 -5.77
CA ASN A 102 -14.20 10.76 -5.88
C ASN A 102 -14.50 12.25 -6.07
N ILE A 103 -15.11 12.59 -7.21
CA ILE A 103 -15.55 13.94 -7.55
C ILE A 103 -17.00 13.83 -8.03
N ALA A 104 -17.92 14.56 -7.37
CA ALA A 104 -19.35 14.53 -7.68
C ALA A 104 -19.90 13.09 -7.80
N ASP A 105 -19.60 12.25 -6.81
CA ASP A 105 -20.01 10.84 -6.70
C ASP A 105 -19.47 9.89 -7.78
N ASN A 106 -18.53 10.35 -8.62
CA ASN A 106 -17.84 9.54 -9.62
C ASN A 106 -16.40 9.24 -9.19
N ILE A 107 -15.98 7.99 -9.34
CA ILE A 107 -14.64 7.52 -8.99
C ILE A 107 -13.75 7.54 -10.23
N TYR A 108 -12.63 8.24 -10.12
CA TYR A 108 -11.60 8.35 -11.15
C TYR A 108 -10.30 7.72 -10.66
N ALA A 109 -9.61 7.01 -11.57
CA ALA A 109 -8.23 6.62 -11.35
C ALA A 109 -7.34 7.86 -11.40
N THR A 110 -6.10 7.75 -10.91
CA THR A 110 -5.16 8.87 -10.97
C THR A 110 -3.84 8.51 -11.63
N ARG A 111 -3.27 9.49 -12.33
CA ARG A 111 -1.91 9.44 -12.84
C ARG A 111 -1.03 10.38 -12.05
N LYS A 112 0.08 9.86 -11.54
CA LYS A 112 1.09 10.67 -10.84
C LYS A 112 1.86 11.53 -11.84
N LEU A 113 1.92 12.83 -11.57
CA LEU A 113 2.71 13.77 -12.37
C LEU A 113 4.17 13.78 -11.89
N PRO A 114 5.15 13.94 -12.81
CA PRO A 114 6.55 14.06 -12.43
C PRO A 114 6.75 15.32 -11.58
N LYS A 115 7.60 15.22 -10.55
CA LYS A 115 8.03 16.39 -9.79
C LYS A 115 9.00 17.18 -10.65
N THR A 116 8.60 18.34 -11.13
CA THR A 116 9.50 19.20 -11.91
C THR A 116 10.64 19.72 -11.03
N ARG A 117 11.77 19.00 -11.06
CA ARG A 117 13.12 19.50 -10.75
C ARG A 117 14.12 19.20 -11.89
N GLU A 118 13.78 18.29 -12.81
CA GLU A 118 14.68 17.79 -13.86
C GLU A 118 14.42 18.38 -15.27
N ALA A 119 13.48 19.32 -15.43
CA ALA A 119 13.26 20.00 -16.71
C ALA A 119 14.28 21.11 -17.01
N LEU A 120 15.20 21.43 -16.09
CA LEU A 120 16.20 22.50 -16.23
C LEU A 120 17.63 21.99 -16.50
N GLN A 121 17.83 20.70 -16.76
CA GLN A 121 19.15 20.12 -17.13
C GLN A 121 19.26 19.70 -18.59
N ARG A 122 18.34 20.15 -19.46
CA ARG A 122 18.36 19.88 -20.91
C ARG A 122 18.37 21.14 -21.77
N ILE A 123 19.11 22.16 -21.32
CA ILE A 123 19.55 23.27 -22.17
C ILE A 123 21.04 23.49 -21.90
#